data_AF-A0A246WMW6-F1
#
_entry.id   AF-A0A246WMW6-F1
#
_cell.length_a   1.000
_cell.length_b   1.000
_cell.length_c   1.000
_cell.angle_alpha   90.00
_cell.angle_beta   90.00
_cell.angle_gamma   90.00
#
_symmetry.space_group_name_H-M   'P 1'
#
loop_
_entity.id
_entity.type
_entity.pdbx_description
1 polymer ?
#
loop_
_entity_poly.entity_id
_entity_poly.type
_entity_poly.pdbx_seq_one_letter_code
_entity_poly.pdbx_strand_id
1 'polypeptide(L)'
;MRRCRPCRRPPSACLNSPPLRTATVSIVVRTEAGAGLPWVFVYGTLKRGQSNVQVMAGARFAAPALSVQPWRLVALRHYPALVREAGPARIAGELWEVPEAMMAMLDRFEEVPALYTRHEIEVECLAADEAGSLAAGARLPAHTYFMPAAQAAAGRELLTGAWPA
;
A
#
# COMPACT_ATOMS: atom_id res chain seq x y z
N MET A 1 -30.31 70.84 -41.00
CA MET A 1 -30.80 71.19 -39.64
C MET A 1 -32.31 71.37 -39.68
N ARG A 2 -33.09 70.46 -39.07
CA ARG A 2 -34.40 70.70 -38.45
C ARG A 2 -35.00 69.38 -37.94
N ARG A 3 -35.20 69.35 -36.61
CA ARG A 3 -36.37 68.87 -35.85
C ARG A 3 -36.61 67.34 -35.86
N CYS A 4 -36.37 66.68 -34.72
CA CYS A 4 -37.33 66.45 -33.62
C CYS A 4 -38.53 65.55 -34.01
N ARG A 5 -38.54 64.31 -33.47
CA ARG A 5 -39.59 63.59 -32.67
C ARG A 5 -41.10 63.77 -33.04
N PRO A 6 -42.06 62.95 -32.54
CA PRO A 6 -42.00 61.67 -31.80
C PRO A 6 -43.16 60.65 -32.09
N CYS A 7 -43.13 59.54 -31.35
CA CYS A 7 -44.28 58.84 -30.74
C CYS A 7 -45.33 58.12 -31.61
N ARG A 8 -45.43 56.80 -31.39
CA ARG A 8 -46.64 56.07 -30.94
C ARG A 8 -46.15 54.77 -30.27
N ARG A 9 -46.04 54.70 -28.94
CA ARG A 9 -47.03 54.21 -27.93
C ARG A 9 -47.05 52.67 -27.78
N PRO A 10 -47.52 52.11 -26.64
CA PRO A 10 -46.78 51.24 -25.69
C PRO A 10 -47.42 49.83 -25.68
N PRO A 11 -47.61 49.10 -24.55
CA PRO A 11 -46.80 48.77 -23.38
C PRO A 11 -46.47 47.25 -23.36
N SER A 12 -46.01 46.75 -22.21
CA SER A 12 -45.96 45.33 -21.75
C SER A 12 -44.51 44.89 -21.54
N ALA A 13 -44.02 44.94 -20.30
CA ALA A 13 -44.17 43.84 -19.35
C ALA A 13 -43.64 42.53 -19.97
N CYS A 14 -42.47 42.11 -19.51
CA CYS A 14 -42.21 40.73 -19.11
C CYS A 14 -40.82 40.69 -18.48
N LEU A 15 -40.83 40.58 -17.16
CA LEU A 15 -39.74 40.03 -16.36
C LEU A 15 -39.35 38.69 -17.00
N ASN A 16 -38.14 38.60 -17.53
CA ASN A 16 -37.52 37.31 -17.84
C ASN A 16 -36.04 37.40 -17.43
N SER A 17 -35.82 37.42 -16.13
CA SER A 17 -34.57 36.91 -15.57
C SER A 17 -34.52 35.42 -15.89
N PRO A 18 -33.47 34.91 -16.56
CA PRO A 18 -33.33 33.48 -16.74
C PRO A 18 -33.21 32.82 -15.36
N PRO A 19 -33.86 31.68 -15.10
CA PRO A 19 -33.63 30.95 -13.87
C PRO A 19 -32.16 30.55 -13.84
N LEU A 20 -31.52 30.84 -12.70
CA LEU A 20 -30.19 30.35 -12.36
C LEU A 20 -30.18 28.84 -12.61
N ARG A 21 -29.41 28.40 -13.60
CA ARG A 21 -29.15 26.98 -13.82
C ARG A 21 -28.53 26.44 -12.55
N THR A 22 -29.29 25.66 -11.79
CA THR A 22 -28.75 24.78 -10.76
C THR A 22 -27.73 23.90 -11.46
N ALA A 23 -26.45 24.17 -11.26
CA ALA A 23 -25.41 23.23 -11.63
C ALA A 23 -25.65 21.99 -10.79
N THR A 24 -26.15 20.92 -11.41
CA THR A 24 -26.13 19.59 -10.80
C THR A 24 -24.66 19.27 -10.55
N VAL A 25 -24.23 19.46 -9.31
CA VAL A 25 -22.98 18.90 -8.83
C VAL A 25 -23.20 17.39 -8.85
N SER A 26 -22.70 16.74 -9.89
CA SER A 26 -22.52 15.30 -9.88
C SER A 26 -21.50 15.00 -8.79
N ILE A 27 -21.99 14.76 -7.57
CA ILE A 27 -21.21 14.13 -6.52
C ILE A 27 -20.86 12.76 -7.10
N VAL A 28 -19.63 12.63 -7.60
CA VAL A 28 -19.03 11.32 -7.80
C VAL A 28 -18.86 10.78 -6.39
N VAL A 29 -19.87 10.04 -5.93
CA VAL A 29 -19.70 9.14 -4.79
C VAL A 29 -18.61 8.20 -5.26
N ARG A 30 -17.39 8.38 -4.74
CA ARG A 30 -16.39 7.33 -4.79
C ARG A 30 -17.05 6.18 -4.04
N THR A 31 -17.51 5.20 -4.79
CA THR A 31 -17.76 3.88 -4.21
C THR A 31 -16.42 3.49 -3.62
N GLU A 32 -16.33 3.46 -2.29
CA GLU A 32 -15.27 2.76 -1.58
C GLU A 32 -15.26 1.36 -2.20
N ALA A 33 -14.29 1.13 -3.09
CA ALA A 33 -14.05 -0.20 -3.63
C ALA A 33 -13.90 -1.10 -2.41
N GLY A 34 -14.62 -2.23 -2.38
CA GLY A 34 -14.42 -3.24 -1.34
C GLY A 34 -12.93 -3.44 -1.19
N ALA A 35 -12.38 -3.02 -0.04
CA ALA A 35 -10.95 -2.96 0.15
C ALA A 35 -10.41 -4.38 -0.09
N GLY A 36 -9.61 -4.53 -1.14
CA GLY A 36 -8.92 -5.77 -1.41
C GLY A 36 -8.15 -6.17 -0.15
N LEU A 37 -8.02 -7.47 0.08
CA LEU A 37 -7.29 -7.97 1.23
C LEU A 37 -5.88 -7.36 1.28
N PRO A 38 -5.38 -6.95 2.46
CA PRO A 38 -4.07 -6.33 2.57
C PRO A 38 -2.95 -7.25 2.09
N TRP A 39 -2.02 -6.65 1.36
CA TRP A 39 -0.78 -7.30 0.94
C TRP A 39 0.27 -7.20 2.05
N VAL A 40 0.89 -8.33 2.38
CA VAL A 40 1.98 -8.40 3.35
C VAL A 40 3.22 -9.00 2.69
N PHE A 41 4.32 -8.26 2.77
CA PHE A 41 5.64 -8.68 2.33
C PHE A 41 6.45 -9.20 3.52
N VAL A 42 6.73 -10.50 3.53
CA VAL A 42 7.53 -11.18 4.56
C VAL A 42 8.91 -11.54 4.01
N TYR A 43 9.95 -11.24 4.78
CA TYR A 43 11.35 -11.42 4.36
C TYR A 43 12.14 -12.40 5.24
N GLY A 44 11.52 -12.92 6.30
CA GLY A 44 12.20 -13.68 7.36
C GLY A 44 11.49 -14.96 7.75
N THR A 45 11.33 -15.18 9.06
CA THR A 45 10.85 -16.45 9.62
C THR A 45 9.40 -16.80 9.27
N LEU A 46 8.62 -15.84 8.76
CA LEU A 46 7.24 -16.06 8.30
C LEU A 46 7.16 -16.62 6.87
N LYS A 47 8.27 -16.65 6.11
CA LYS A 47 8.30 -17.22 4.75
C LYS A 47 7.99 -18.72 4.77
N ARG A 48 7.56 -19.26 3.64
CA ARG A 48 7.45 -20.72 3.45
C ARG A 48 8.79 -21.41 3.72
N GLY A 49 8.71 -22.57 4.37
CA GLY A 49 9.89 -23.36 4.76
C GLY A 49 10.63 -22.83 6.00
N GLN A 50 10.18 -21.74 6.62
CA GLN A 50 10.78 -21.17 7.82
C GLN A 50 10.00 -21.53 9.10
N SER A 51 10.63 -21.27 10.25
CA SER A 51 10.16 -21.67 11.59
C SER A 51 8.81 -21.11 12.01
N ASN A 52 8.35 -20.02 11.41
CA ASN A 52 7.12 -19.32 11.80
C ASN A 52 6.04 -19.29 10.70
N VAL A 53 6.17 -20.10 9.64
CA VAL A 53 5.17 -20.15 8.54
C VAL A 53 3.75 -20.49 9.03
N GLN A 54 3.60 -21.23 10.12
CA GLN A 54 2.30 -21.56 10.72
C GLN A 54 1.51 -20.32 11.17
N VAL A 55 2.18 -19.21 11.45
CA VAL A 55 1.54 -17.92 11.76
C VAL A 55 0.83 -17.38 10.52
N MET A 56 1.30 -17.73 9.31
CA MET A 56 0.66 -17.37 8.05
C MET A 56 -0.53 -18.28 7.68
N ALA A 57 -0.98 -19.17 8.59
CA ALA A 57 -2.13 -20.02 8.34
C ALA A 57 -3.41 -19.18 8.13
N GLY A 58 -4.04 -19.34 6.97
CA GLY A 58 -5.20 -18.55 6.56
C GLY A 58 -4.88 -17.36 5.65
N ALA A 59 -3.59 -17.02 5.47
CA ALA A 59 -3.14 -16.14 4.39
C ALA A 59 -2.91 -16.94 3.10
N ARG A 60 -3.05 -16.26 1.96
CA ARG A 60 -2.78 -16.84 0.64
C ARG A 60 -1.42 -16.38 0.15
N PHE A 61 -0.53 -17.34 -0.11
CA PHE A 61 0.71 -17.05 -0.81
C PHE A 61 0.39 -16.56 -2.24
N ALA A 62 0.99 -15.45 -2.65
CA ALA A 62 0.76 -14.89 -3.98
C ALA A 62 1.98 -15.07 -4.90
N ALA A 63 3.15 -14.53 -4.51
CA ALA A 63 4.36 -14.64 -5.32
C ALA A 63 5.64 -14.43 -4.49
N PRO A 64 6.79 -14.96 -4.95
CA PRO A 64 8.08 -14.43 -4.52
C PRO A 64 8.20 -12.96 -4.94
N ALA A 65 8.82 -12.13 -4.11
CA ALA A 65 8.89 -10.69 -4.36
C ALA A 65 10.22 -10.07 -3.90
N LEU A 66 10.52 -8.89 -4.45
CA LEU A 66 11.63 -8.03 -4.02
C LEU A 66 11.12 -6.67 -3.57
N SER A 67 11.63 -6.13 -2.46
CA SER A 67 11.45 -4.70 -2.16
C SER A 67 11.99 -3.85 -3.30
N VAL A 68 11.31 -2.77 -3.71
CA VAL A 68 11.84 -1.88 -4.76
C VAL A 68 13.06 -1.11 -4.26
N GLN A 69 12.98 -0.56 -3.05
CA GLN A 69 14.09 0.11 -2.39
C GLN A 69 15.03 -0.92 -1.73
N PRO A 70 16.36 -0.72 -1.81
CA PRO A 70 17.29 -1.49 -1.02
C PRO A 70 17.24 -1.03 0.44
N TRP A 71 17.32 -2.00 1.36
CA TRP A 71 17.24 -1.75 2.80
C TRP A 71 18.31 -2.54 3.53
N ARG A 72 18.73 -2.04 4.69
CA ARG A 72 19.66 -2.77 5.54
C ARG A 72 18.94 -3.94 6.20
N LEU A 73 19.41 -5.15 5.92
CA LEU A 73 18.91 -6.39 6.52
C LEU A 73 19.95 -6.95 7.47
N VAL A 74 19.54 -7.30 8.67
CA VAL A 74 20.43 -7.76 9.73
C VAL A 74 19.98 -9.13 10.24
N ALA A 75 20.90 -10.07 10.39
CA ALA A 75 20.67 -11.33 11.08
C ALA A 75 20.87 -11.14 12.59
N LEU A 76 19.80 -11.32 13.35
CA LEU A 76 19.88 -11.54 14.79
C LEU A 76 20.00 -13.05 15.05
N ARG A 77 19.93 -13.45 16.33
CA ARG A 77 20.20 -14.83 16.74
C ARG A 77 19.31 -15.86 16.03
N HIS A 78 18.01 -15.56 15.89
CA HIS A 78 17.03 -16.53 15.39
C HIS A 78 16.10 -15.98 14.30
N TYR A 79 16.22 -14.70 13.97
CA TYR A 79 15.33 -14.02 13.02
C TYR A 79 16.05 -12.82 12.38
N PRO A 80 15.63 -12.39 11.19
CA PRO A 80 16.16 -11.19 10.56
C PRO A 80 15.44 -9.94 11.07
N ALA A 81 16.14 -8.80 11.01
CA ALA A 81 15.64 -7.48 11.27
C ALA A 81 15.82 -6.62 10.02
N LEU A 82 14.72 -6.16 9.42
CA LEU A 82 14.75 -5.15 8.36
C LEU A 82 14.83 -3.76 9.01
N VAL A 83 15.85 -2.99 8.68
CA VAL A 83 16.07 -1.66 9.26
C VAL A 83 15.76 -0.59 8.22
N ARG A 84 15.11 0.51 8.63
CA ARG A 84 14.70 1.61 7.76
C ARG A 84 15.87 2.54 7.39
N GLU A 85 16.95 1.94 6.93
CA GLU A 85 18.21 2.53 6.51
C GLU A 85 18.57 1.97 5.13
N ALA A 86 19.27 2.75 4.31
CA ALA A 86 19.77 2.28 3.03
C ALA A 86 20.70 1.08 3.24
N GLY A 87 20.47 0.00 2.47
CA GLY A 87 21.31 -1.19 2.50
C GLY A 87 21.92 -1.52 1.14
N PRO A 88 22.75 -2.57 1.08
CA PRO A 88 23.49 -2.94 -0.12
C PRO A 88 22.65 -3.64 -1.19
N ALA A 89 21.46 -4.13 -0.85
CA ALA A 89 20.64 -4.95 -1.73
C ALA A 89 19.13 -4.74 -1.53
N ARG A 90 18.35 -5.06 -2.56
CA ARG A 90 16.90 -5.25 -2.47
C ARG A 90 16.59 -6.47 -1.59
N ILE A 91 15.50 -6.40 -0.86
CA ILE A 91 15.12 -7.46 0.08
C ILE A 91 14.35 -8.55 -0.64
N ALA A 92 14.84 -9.78 -0.56
CA ALA A 92 14.16 -10.96 -1.06
C ALA A 92 13.17 -11.49 -0.03
N GLY A 93 11.93 -11.68 -0.46
CA GLY A 93 10.85 -12.15 0.39
C GLY A 93 9.71 -12.78 -0.39
N GLU A 94 8.57 -12.89 0.27
CA GLU A 94 7.34 -13.43 -0.27
C GLU A 94 6.21 -12.45 -0.04
N LEU A 95 5.33 -12.35 -1.03
CA LEU A 95 4.12 -11.56 -0.98
C LEU A 95 2.92 -12.46 -0.67
N TRP A 96 2.13 -12.02 0.30
CA TRP A 96 0.96 -12.73 0.80
C TRP A 96 -0.26 -11.82 0.79
N GLU A 97 -1.40 -12.36 0.38
CA GLU A 97 -2.70 -11.75 0.60
C GLU A 97 -3.21 -12.21 1.97
N VAL A 98 -3.45 -11.26 2.87
CA VAL A 98 -3.76 -11.55 4.28
C VAL A 98 -5.18 -11.05 4.58
N PRO A 99 -6.05 -11.84 5.25
CA PRO A 99 -7.33 -11.35 5.72
C PRO A 99 -7.15 -10.15 6.66
N GLU A 100 -7.99 -9.11 6.55
CA GLU A 100 -7.89 -7.92 7.41
C GLU A 100 -7.88 -8.28 8.91
N ALA A 101 -8.73 -9.23 9.32
CA ALA A 101 -8.80 -9.72 10.70
C ALA A 101 -7.47 -10.35 11.21
N MET A 102 -6.61 -10.81 10.30
CA MET A 102 -5.32 -11.41 10.62
C MET A 102 -4.21 -10.36 10.83
N MET A 103 -4.39 -9.12 10.35
CA MET A 103 -3.39 -8.05 10.50
C MET A 103 -3.09 -7.73 11.97
N ALA A 104 -4.11 -7.71 12.84
CA ALA A 104 -3.94 -7.49 14.27
C ALA A 104 -3.23 -8.67 14.98
N MET A 105 -3.39 -9.90 14.45
CA MET A 105 -2.69 -11.07 14.96
C MET A 105 -1.20 -11.01 14.60
N LEU A 106 -0.88 -10.63 13.36
CA LEU A 106 0.50 -10.41 12.92
C LEU A 106 1.18 -9.30 13.71
N ASP A 107 0.50 -8.17 13.95
CA ASP A 107 1.05 -7.09 14.78
C ASP A 107 1.39 -7.55 16.19
N ARG A 108 0.54 -8.39 16.78
CA ARG A 108 0.80 -8.95 18.11
C ARG A 108 1.98 -9.91 18.08
N PHE A 109 2.09 -10.73 17.05
CA PHE A 109 3.19 -11.69 16.89
C PHE A 109 4.54 -10.97 16.69
N GLU A 110 4.57 -9.90 15.90
CA GLU A 110 5.75 -9.06 15.66
C GLU A 110 5.95 -8.00 16.77
N GLU A 111 5.20 -8.09 17.87
CA GLU A 111 5.25 -7.20 19.03
C GLU A 111 5.23 -5.70 18.65
N VAL A 112 4.35 -5.31 17.73
CA VAL A 112 4.20 -3.92 17.27
C VAL A 112 3.57 -3.06 18.38
N PRO A 113 4.08 -1.83 18.65
CA PRO A 113 5.22 -1.14 18.03
C PRO A 113 6.55 -1.28 18.80
N ALA A 114 6.67 -2.28 19.70
CA ALA A 114 7.78 -2.40 20.63
C ALA A 114 9.03 -3.07 20.02
N LEU A 115 8.87 -4.18 19.29
CA LEU A 115 9.98 -4.87 18.62
C LEU A 115 10.10 -4.46 17.15
N TYR A 116 8.98 -4.47 16.45
CA TYR A 116 8.87 -4.00 15.07
C TYR A 116 7.86 -2.87 14.96
N THR A 117 7.94 -2.11 13.87
CA THR A 117 6.90 -1.19 13.41
C THR A 117 6.44 -1.62 12.02
N ARG A 118 5.12 -1.67 11.81
CA ARG A 118 4.55 -1.98 10.50
C ARG A 118 4.55 -0.74 9.61
N HIS A 119 5.05 -0.89 8.39
CA HIS A 119 5.03 0.16 7.38
C HIS A 119 4.71 -0.41 6.00
N GLU A 120 4.16 0.43 5.14
CA GLU A 120 3.98 0.10 3.73
C GLU A 120 5.27 0.39 2.95
N ILE A 121 5.62 -0.51 2.03
CA ILE A 121 6.70 -0.36 1.06
C ILE A 121 6.24 -0.81 -0.32
N GLU A 122 6.88 -0.29 -1.37
CA GLU A 122 6.73 -0.80 -2.72
C GLU A 122 7.52 -2.10 -2.90
N VAL A 123 6.85 -3.12 -3.44
CA VAL A 123 7.45 -4.42 -3.80
C VAL A 123 7.21 -4.75 -5.26
N GLU A 124 8.05 -5.62 -5.81
CA GLU A 124 7.95 -6.13 -7.19
C GLU A 124 7.78 -7.65 -7.15
N CYS A 125 6.74 -8.15 -7.79
CA CYS A 125 6.47 -9.58 -7.92
C CYS A 125 7.45 -10.22 -8.91
N LEU A 126 8.07 -11.34 -8.53
CA LEU A 126 8.99 -12.08 -9.41
C LEU A 126 8.27 -13.10 -10.29
N ALA A 127 7.02 -13.43 -9.96
CA ALA A 127 6.18 -14.35 -10.70
C ALA A 127 4.74 -13.83 -10.72
N ALA A 128 3.96 -14.31 -11.69
CA ALA A 128 2.51 -14.15 -11.63
C ALA A 128 1.95 -15.01 -10.49
N ASP A 129 0.84 -14.59 -9.88
CA ASP A 129 0.14 -15.41 -8.90
C ASP A 129 -0.81 -16.40 -9.59
N GLU A 130 -1.10 -17.51 -8.91
CA GLU A 130 -1.99 -18.57 -9.43
C GLU A 130 -3.42 -18.06 -9.69
N ALA A 131 -3.85 -17.01 -8.99
CA ALA A 131 -5.17 -16.42 -9.16
C ALA A 131 -5.26 -15.45 -10.36
N GLY A 132 -4.15 -15.16 -11.04
CA GLY A 132 -4.09 -14.21 -12.16
C GLY A 132 -4.35 -12.76 -11.76
N SER A 133 -4.29 -12.45 -10.47
CA SER A 133 -4.47 -11.11 -9.90
C SER A 133 -3.18 -10.28 -9.95
N LEU A 134 -2.02 -10.94 -10.02
CA LEU A 134 -0.69 -10.33 -10.10
C LEU A 134 0.09 -10.90 -11.27
N ALA A 135 0.77 -10.01 -12.01
CA ALA A 135 1.69 -10.38 -13.08
C ALA A 135 3.15 -10.34 -12.59
N ALA A 136 4.03 -11.09 -13.25
CA ALA A 136 5.47 -10.92 -13.04
C ALA A 136 5.92 -9.49 -13.40
N GLY A 137 6.74 -8.89 -12.56
CA GLY A 137 7.15 -7.48 -12.65
C GLY A 137 6.11 -6.48 -12.17
N ALA A 138 4.92 -6.91 -11.74
CA ALA A 138 3.93 -6.03 -11.14
C ALA A 138 4.50 -5.40 -9.86
N ARG A 139 4.24 -4.10 -9.68
CA ARG A 139 4.61 -3.36 -8.47
C ARG A 139 3.39 -2.93 -7.72
N LEU A 140 3.45 -3.05 -6.40
CA LEU A 140 2.35 -2.69 -5.53
C LEU A 140 2.85 -2.35 -4.12
N PRO A 141 2.07 -1.54 -3.38
CA PRO A 141 2.27 -1.37 -1.96
C PRO A 141 1.99 -2.67 -1.20
N ALA A 142 2.85 -2.97 -0.22
CA ALA A 142 2.65 -4.07 0.72
C ALA A 142 3.14 -3.67 2.12
N HIS A 143 2.44 -4.14 3.15
CA HIS A 143 2.86 -4.00 4.53
C HIS A 143 4.05 -4.89 4.83
N THR A 144 5.04 -4.36 5.55
CA THR A 144 6.18 -5.11 6.07
C THR A 144 6.56 -4.58 7.46
N TYR A 145 7.41 -5.31 8.16
CA TYR A 145 7.81 -5.00 9.53
C TYR A 145 9.25 -4.50 9.56
N PHE A 146 9.49 -3.37 10.23
CA PHE A 146 10.82 -2.79 10.40
C PHE A 146 11.23 -2.82 11.87
N MET A 147 12.47 -3.18 12.15
CA MET A 147 13.06 -3.06 13.47
C MET A 147 13.78 -1.71 13.60
N PRO A 148 13.58 -0.96 14.70
CA PRO A 148 14.39 0.21 15.01
C PRO A 148 15.89 -0.10 15.01
N ALA A 149 16.69 0.79 14.42
CA ALA A 149 18.13 0.57 14.23
C ALA A 149 18.87 0.26 15.55
N ALA A 150 18.45 0.87 16.66
CA ALA A 150 19.01 0.63 17.98
C ALA A 150 18.83 -0.83 18.44
N GLN A 151 17.69 -1.46 18.13
CA GLN A 151 17.42 -2.87 18.48
C GLN A 151 18.17 -3.85 17.56
N ALA A 152 18.43 -3.45 16.31
CA ALA A 152 19.17 -4.26 15.34
C ALA A 152 20.70 -4.12 15.45
N ALA A 153 21.22 -3.23 16.31
CA ALA A 153 22.63 -2.83 16.34
C ALA A 153 23.61 -3.98 16.58
N ALA A 154 23.21 -5.01 17.34
CA ALA A 154 24.06 -6.15 17.68
C ALA A 154 24.08 -7.26 16.60
N GLY A 155 23.25 -7.17 15.57
CA GLY A 155 23.14 -8.21 14.56
C GLY A 155 24.17 -8.10 13.44
N ARG A 156 24.36 -9.19 12.70
CA ARG A 156 25.27 -9.26 11.55
C ARG A 156 24.55 -8.86 10.28
N GLU A 157 25.06 -7.89 9.53
CA GLU A 157 24.45 -7.46 8.28
C GLU A 157 24.44 -8.57 7.21
N LEU A 158 23.32 -8.67 6.49
CA LEU A 158 23.09 -9.59 5.38
C LEU A 158 23.19 -8.82 4.06
N LEU A 159 24.39 -8.82 3.49
CA LEU A 159 24.71 -8.02 2.30
C LEU A 159 23.95 -8.45 1.03
N THR A 160 23.40 -9.66 1.01
CA THR A 160 22.61 -10.19 -0.11
C THR A 160 21.14 -9.76 -0.07
N GLY A 161 20.67 -9.15 1.02
CA GLY A 161 19.25 -8.79 1.19
C GLY A 161 18.33 -9.99 1.36
N ALA A 162 18.86 -11.18 1.67
CA ALA A 162 18.08 -12.41 1.79
C ALA A 162 18.31 -13.11 3.14
N TRP A 163 17.22 -13.44 3.83
CA TRP A 163 17.25 -14.37 4.97
C TRP A 163 17.45 -15.81 4.45
N PRO A 164 18.47 -16.54 4.93
CA PRO A 164 18.74 -17.92 4.52
C PRO A 164 17.52 -18.83 4.68
N ALA A 165 17.40 -19.80 3.76
CA ALA A 165 16.40 -20.86 3.82
C ALA A 165 16.69 -21.80 5.00
#